data_AF-A0A504YHH4-F1
#
_entry.id   AF-A0A504YHH4-F1
#
_cell.length_a   1.000
_cell.length_b   1.000
_cell.length_c   1.000
_cell.angle_alpha   90.00
_cell.angle_beta   90.00
_cell.angle_gamma   90.00
#
_symmetry.space_group_name_H-M   'P 1'
#
loop_
_entity.id
_entity.type
_entity.pdbx_description
1 polymer ?
#
loop_
_entity_poly.entity_id
_entity_poly.type
_entity_poly.pdbx_seq_one_letter_code
_entity_poly.pdbx_strand_id
1 'polypeptide(L)'
;MLEAESVRLVTVNALCEEIESLTRLLVTRFLDRFSPKKGNCLDTDDEQPLPSAESRDMALVYSSLSHEDTQCLPKPGETKAYLSQLATLESSISKSFARLTFAEACSYLDRPGDKYADLSKEDERRVLSWIGQNTPVFLTRFPCSLKPFYCQSLDGLHAEAVDLLVPGVGELVGGSVRETCPNALIQRLTVDGTDAQNLDWYIKLRGLGGAPHGGFGLGFERLLQFLTGTYNIRDVIPFPRAVGRISL
;
A
#
# COMPACT_ATOMS: atom_id res chain seq x y z
N MET A 1 -10.47 5.04 0.09
CA MET A 1 -10.16 3.59 0.12
C MET A 1 -10.71 2.94 -1.13
N LEU A 2 -9.94 2.05 -1.74
CA LEU A 2 -10.43 1.11 -2.75
C LEU A 2 -10.46 -0.28 -2.11
N GLU A 3 -11.62 -0.93 -2.09
CA GLU A 3 -11.82 -2.18 -1.36
C GLU A 3 -12.29 -3.28 -2.31
N ALA A 4 -11.72 -4.47 -2.16
CA ALA A 4 -12.08 -5.64 -2.92
C ALA A 4 -12.34 -6.81 -1.98
N GLU A 5 -13.44 -7.53 -2.21
CA GLU A 5 -13.85 -8.71 -1.46
C GLU A 5 -14.22 -9.83 -2.44
N SER A 6 -13.74 -11.04 -2.21
CA SER A 6 -13.95 -12.15 -3.15
C SER A 6 -13.90 -13.52 -2.48
N VAL A 7 -14.77 -14.41 -2.95
CA VAL A 7 -14.80 -15.84 -2.57
C VAL A 7 -13.61 -16.63 -3.11
N ARG A 8 -12.75 -16.01 -3.94
CA ARG A 8 -11.50 -16.62 -4.41
C ARG A 8 -10.31 -16.30 -3.49
N LEU A 9 -10.43 -15.30 -2.63
CA LEU A 9 -9.36 -14.82 -1.75
C LEU A 9 -9.40 -15.53 -0.39
N VAL A 10 -9.35 -16.86 -0.41
CA VAL A 10 -9.57 -17.70 0.78
C VAL A 10 -8.30 -18.08 1.53
N THR A 11 -7.14 -17.57 1.09
CA THR A 11 -5.84 -17.79 1.73
C THR A 11 -5.02 -16.50 1.68
N VAL A 12 -4.09 -16.33 2.63
CA VAL A 12 -3.11 -15.23 2.56
C VAL A 12 -2.29 -15.26 1.27
N ASN A 13 -1.96 -16.44 0.72
CA ASN A 13 -1.24 -16.52 -0.55
C ASN A 13 -2.04 -15.95 -1.72
N ALA A 14 -3.33 -16.28 -1.82
CA ALA A 14 -4.21 -15.73 -2.85
C ALA A 14 -4.37 -14.20 -2.70
N LEU A 15 -4.43 -13.70 -1.47
CA LEU A 15 -4.42 -12.26 -1.20
C LEU A 15 -3.12 -11.61 -1.70
N CYS A 16 -1.96 -12.14 -1.32
CA CYS A 16 -0.67 -11.61 -1.78
C CYS A 16 -0.56 -11.59 -3.31
N GLU A 17 -0.97 -12.66 -3.98
CA GLU A 17 -0.93 -12.76 -5.45
C GLU A 17 -1.83 -11.73 -6.13
N GLU A 18 -3.08 -11.58 -5.66
CA GLU A 18 -4.02 -10.61 -6.22
C GLU A 18 -3.57 -9.17 -5.95
N ILE A 19 -3.12 -8.87 -4.73
CA ILE A 19 -2.61 -7.55 -4.35
C ILE A 19 -1.37 -7.20 -5.16
N GLU A 20 -0.43 -8.13 -5.33
CA GLU A 20 0.77 -7.94 -6.14
C GLU A 20 0.41 -7.70 -7.61
N SER A 21 -0.48 -8.51 -8.18
CA SER A 21 -0.97 -8.37 -9.56
C SER A 21 -1.62 -7.01 -9.79
N LEU A 22 -2.53 -6.59 -8.90
CA LEU A 22 -3.21 -5.30 -8.99
C LEU A 22 -2.24 -4.13 -8.84
N THR A 23 -1.33 -4.19 -7.86
CA THR A 23 -0.33 -3.15 -7.61
C THR A 23 0.57 -2.98 -8.83
N ARG A 24 1.07 -4.09 -9.39
CA ARG A 24 1.86 -4.09 -10.63
C ARG A 24 1.10 -3.47 -11.78
N LEU A 25 -0.16 -3.87 -11.99
CA LEU A 25 -0.99 -3.33 -13.05
C LEU A 25 -1.13 -1.80 -12.94
N LEU A 26 -1.42 -1.29 -11.73
CA LEU A 26 -1.58 0.15 -11.49
C LEU A 26 -0.28 0.91 -11.74
N VAL A 27 0.85 0.41 -11.23
CA VAL A 27 2.16 1.03 -11.44
C VAL A 27 2.57 0.98 -12.92
N THR A 28 2.40 -0.16 -13.60
CA THR A 28 2.70 -0.30 -15.03
C THR A 28 1.84 0.67 -15.85
N ARG A 29 0.53 0.78 -15.58
CA ARG A 29 -0.34 1.72 -16.29
C ARG A 29 0.08 3.17 -16.06
N PHE A 30 0.54 3.50 -14.87
CA PHE A 30 1.11 4.82 -14.57
C PHE A 30 2.41 5.05 -15.36
N LEU A 31 3.34 4.09 -15.34
CA LEU A 31 4.59 4.16 -16.09
C LEU A 31 4.36 4.27 -17.60
N ASP A 32 3.47 3.47 -18.18
CA ASP A 32 3.13 3.51 -19.61
C ASP A 32 2.56 4.88 -20.02
N ARG A 33 1.82 5.51 -19.11
CA ARG A 33 1.14 6.78 -19.37
C ARG A 33 2.10 7.96 -19.31
N PHE A 34 3.00 7.95 -18.33
CA PHE A 34 3.79 9.10 -17.94
C PHE A 34 5.26 8.99 -18.33
N SER A 35 5.81 7.79 -18.53
CA SER A 35 7.20 7.64 -18.98
C SER A 35 7.44 8.32 -20.33
N PRO A 36 8.60 8.99 -20.52
CA PRO A 36 8.97 9.54 -21.82
C PRO A 36 8.95 8.43 -22.87
N LYS A 37 8.18 8.61 -23.95
CA LYS A 37 8.21 7.67 -25.07
C LYS A 37 9.58 7.77 -25.72
N LYS A 38 10.30 6.65 -25.82
CA LYS A 38 11.46 6.56 -26.72
C LYS A 38 10.97 6.86 -28.13
N GLY A 39 11.27 8.04 -28.65
CA GLY A 39 11.08 8.31 -30.07
C GLY A 39 11.88 7.31 -30.89
N ASN A 40 11.40 6.95 -32.08
CA ASN A 40 12.26 6.38 -33.09
C ASN A 40 13.35 7.42 -33.38
N CYS A 41 14.53 7.25 -32.78
CA CYS A 41 15.69 8.09 -33.07
C CYS A 41 16.08 7.84 -34.54
N LEU A 42 15.75 8.79 -35.40
CA LEU A 42 16.57 9.09 -36.57
C LEU A 42 17.67 10.03 -36.07
N ASP A 43 18.91 9.70 -36.44
CA ASP A 43 20.13 10.39 -36.08
C ASP A 43 20.06 11.91 -36.34
N THR A 44 19.80 12.71 -35.32
CA THR A 44 20.25 14.10 -35.24
C THR A 44 20.48 14.44 -33.78
N ASP A 45 21.74 14.74 -33.44
CA ASP A 45 22.14 15.33 -32.16
C ASP A 45 21.32 16.60 -31.91
N ASP A 46 20.58 16.64 -30.78
CA ASP A 46 20.12 17.80 -29.98
C ASP A 46 18.64 17.94 -29.57
N GLU A 47 17.72 17.04 -29.93
CA GLU A 47 16.35 17.14 -29.37
C GLU A 47 15.90 15.83 -28.72
N GLN A 48 15.94 15.81 -27.38
CA GLN A 48 15.20 14.79 -26.63
C GLN A 48 13.70 14.92 -26.97
N PRO A 49 13.00 13.81 -27.28
CA PRO A 49 11.61 13.87 -27.68
C PRO A 49 10.78 14.59 -26.62
N LEU A 50 10.01 15.60 -27.03
CA LEU A 50 9.18 16.38 -26.11
C LEU A 50 8.24 15.43 -25.35
N PRO A 51 8.12 15.56 -24.01
CA PRO A 51 7.19 14.75 -23.25
C PRO A 51 5.75 14.99 -23.74
N SER A 52 4.86 14.00 -23.60
CA SER A 52 3.43 14.23 -23.87
C SER A 52 2.92 15.39 -23.00
N ALA A 53 1.82 16.03 -23.38
CA ALA A 53 1.23 17.11 -22.59
C ALA A 53 1.05 16.68 -21.12
N GLU A 54 0.62 15.45 -20.86
CA GLU A 54 0.46 14.95 -19.49
C GLU A 54 1.79 14.70 -18.77
N SER A 55 2.84 14.26 -19.45
CA SER A 55 4.18 14.14 -18.85
C SER A 55 4.76 15.52 -18.50
N ARG A 56 4.44 16.57 -19.29
CA ARG A 56 4.84 17.95 -18.98
C ARG A 56 4.09 18.47 -17.75
N ASP A 57 2.78 18.23 -17.66
CA ASP A 57 1.97 18.58 -16.50
C ASP A 57 2.46 17.87 -15.23
N MET A 58 2.81 16.59 -15.32
CA MET A 58 3.41 15.86 -14.20
C MET A 58 4.77 16.45 -13.81
N ALA A 59 5.64 16.77 -14.76
CA ALA A 59 6.92 17.42 -14.45
C ALA A 59 6.73 18.76 -13.71
N LEU A 60 5.72 19.55 -14.10
CA LEU A 60 5.33 20.79 -13.41
C LEU A 60 4.83 20.54 -11.98
N VAL A 61 4.02 19.49 -11.77
CA VAL A 61 3.58 19.10 -10.42
C VAL A 61 4.80 18.78 -9.55
N TYR A 62 5.75 17.98 -10.05
CA TYR A 62 6.94 17.62 -9.28
C TYR A 62 7.81 18.84 -8.94
N SER A 63 8.01 19.77 -9.87
CA SER A 63 8.81 20.96 -9.58
C SER A 63 8.15 21.87 -8.53
N SER A 64 6.81 21.96 -8.56
CA SER A 64 6.06 22.71 -7.54
C SER A 64 6.16 22.08 -6.14
N LEU A 65 6.26 20.74 -6.07
CA LEU A 65 6.40 20.00 -4.81
C LEU A 65 7.82 20.07 -4.23
N SER A 66 8.86 20.32 -5.04
CA SER A 66 10.24 20.45 -4.58
C SER A 66 10.60 21.82 -3.99
N HIS A 67 9.64 22.75 -3.86
CA HIS A 67 9.87 24.12 -3.35
C HIS A 67 10.94 24.92 -4.14
N GLU A 68 11.04 24.71 -5.46
CA GLU A 68 11.82 25.61 -6.33
C GLU A 68 10.88 26.69 -6.92
N ASP A 69 11.28 27.97 -6.85
CA ASP A 69 10.46 29.13 -7.20
C ASP A 69 9.79 29.04 -8.60
N THR A 70 8.46 28.88 -8.61
CA THR A 70 7.63 28.73 -9.83
C THR A 70 7.37 30.07 -10.54
N GLN A 71 8.39 30.66 -11.13
CA GLN A 71 8.23 31.77 -12.10
C GLN A 71 8.56 31.39 -13.54
N CYS A 72 9.09 30.19 -13.79
CA CYS A 72 9.44 29.72 -15.14
C CYS A 72 9.06 28.25 -15.32
N LEU A 73 8.81 27.86 -16.58
CA LEU A 73 8.74 26.45 -16.99
C LEU A 73 9.97 25.69 -16.45
N PRO A 74 9.80 24.43 -16.02
CA PRO A 74 10.85 23.68 -15.36
C PRO A 74 12.11 23.67 -16.20
N LYS A 75 13.22 24.12 -15.62
CA LYS A 75 14.51 24.07 -16.31
C LYS A 75 14.92 22.60 -16.50
N PRO A 76 15.77 22.26 -17.47
CA PRO A 76 16.18 20.86 -17.76
C PRO A 76 16.83 20.05 -16.61
N GLY A 77 16.85 20.55 -15.36
CA GLY A 77 17.25 19.82 -14.15
C GLY A 77 16.08 19.40 -13.23
N GLU A 78 14.91 20.04 -13.33
CA GLU A 78 13.72 19.75 -12.50
C GLU A 78 13.05 18.41 -12.88
N THR A 79 13.29 17.93 -14.09
CA THR A 79 12.88 16.60 -14.57
C THR A 79 13.60 15.46 -13.86
N LYS A 80 14.72 15.71 -13.17
CA LYS A 80 15.54 14.66 -12.55
C LYS A 80 14.83 13.94 -11.40
N ALA A 81 14.11 14.68 -10.55
CA ALA A 81 13.34 14.08 -9.44
C ALA A 81 12.20 13.20 -9.96
N TYR A 82 11.48 13.69 -10.95
CA TYR A 82 10.43 12.96 -11.65
C TYR A 82 10.95 11.67 -12.30
N LEU A 83 12.03 11.76 -13.09
CA LEU A 83 12.65 10.59 -13.74
C LEU A 83 13.21 9.60 -12.72
N SER A 84 13.77 10.09 -11.60
CA SER A 84 14.20 9.25 -10.48
C SER A 84 13.04 8.48 -9.84
N GLN A 85 11.87 9.12 -9.72
CA GLN A 85 10.68 8.46 -9.18
C GLN A 85 10.15 7.39 -10.13
N LEU A 86 10.10 7.66 -11.44
CA LEU A 86 9.71 6.66 -12.44
C LEU A 86 10.66 5.45 -12.42
N ALA A 87 11.98 5.69 -12.35
CA ALA A 87 12.98 4.61 -12.23
C ALA A 87 12.82 3.81 -10.92
N THR A 88 12.45 4.48 -9.82
CA THR A 88 12.16 3.83 -8.54
C THR A 88 10.94 2.92 -8.64
N LEU A 89 9.87 3.40 -9.27
CA LEU A 89 8.66 2.62 -9.51
C LEU A 89 8.95 1.40 -10.40
N GLU A 90 9.65 1.60 -11.52
CA GLU A 90 10.04 0.51 -12.43
C GLU A 90 10.86 -0.55 -11.70
N SER A 91 11.84 -0.11 -10.89
CA SER A 91 12.64 -1.02 -10.06
C SER A 91 11.78 -1.78 -9.04
N SER A 92 10.82 -1.11 -8.39
CA SER A 92 9.97 -1.72 -7.36
C SER A 92 9.08 -2.85 -7.89
N ILE A 93 8.63 -2.75 -9.13
CA ILE A 93 7.84 -3.78 -9.80
C ILE A 93 8.69 -4.70 -10.69
N SER A 94 10.00 -4.55 -10.74
CA SER A 94 10.84 -5.42 -11.59
C SER A 94 11.02 -6.83 -11.01
N LYS A 95 10.91 -6.98 -9.69
CA LYS A 95 11.11 -8.23 -8.95
C LYS A 95 9.87 -8.62 -8.18
N SER A 96 9.70 -9.91 -7.90
CA SER A 96 8.64 -10.40 -7.00
C SER A 96 8.70 -9.71 -5.64
N PHE A 97 7.54 -9.40 -5.08
CA PHE A 97 7.48 -8.75 -3.77
C PHE A 97 7.99 -9.70 -2.69
N ALA A 98 8.81 -9.19 -1.78
CA ALA A 98 9.35 -10.00 -0.70
C ALA A 98 8.21 -10.40 0.25
N ARG A 99 8.33 -11.57 0.89
CA ARG A 99 7.36 -12.05 1.88
C ARG A 99 8.09 -12.31 3.19
N LEU A 100 7.57 -11.73 4.26
CA LEU A 100 8.06 -11.90 5.62
C LEU A 100 6.87 -12.16 6.55
N THR A 101 7.15 -12.89 7.62
CA THR A 101 6.25 -12.98 8.76
C THR A 101 6.47 -11.79 9.70
N PHE A 102 5.44 -11.41 10.44
CA PHE A 102 5.55 -10.37 11.46
C PHE A 102 6.65 -10.72 12.48
N ALA A 103 6.78 -11.99 12.85
CA ALA A 103 7.81 -12.46 13.77
C ALA A 103 9.24 -12.27 13.22
N GLU A 104 9.47 -12.55 11.93
CA GLU A 104 10.77 -12.30 11.28
C GLU A 104 11.08 -10.80 11.23
N ALA A 105 10.11 -9.97 10.89
CA ALA A 105 10.27 -8.51 10.91
C ALA A 105 10.62 -8.00 12.32
N CYS A 106 9.92 -8.46 13.36
CA CYS A 106 10.25 -8.11 14.75
C CYS A 106 11.64 -8.59 15.17
N SER A 107 12.05 -9.79 14.74
CA SER A 107 13.39 -10.33 15.02
C SER A 107 14.49 -9.47 14.38
N TYR A 108 14.26 -8.96 13.17
CA TYR A 108 15.20 -8.05 12.51
C TYR A 108 15.32 -6.70 13.22
N LEU A 109 14.19 -6.15 13.67
CA LEU A 109 14.15 -4.82 14.28
C LEU A 109 14.84 -4.75 15.66
N ASP A 110 15.12 -5.91 16.25
CA ASP A 110 15.70 -6.09 17.59
C ASP A 110 15.00 -5.22 18.64
N ARG A 111 13.66 -5.31 18.67
CA ARG A 111 12.82 -4.48 19.57
C ARG A 111 12.95 -4.97 21.01
N PRO A 112 13.51 -4.17 21.94
CA PRO A 112 13.47 -4.48 23.36
C PRO A 112 12.09 -4.08 23.91
N GLY A 113 11.09 -4.96 23.78
CA GLY A 113 9.72 -4.64 24.20
C GLY A 113 8.69 -5.73 23.91
N ASP A 114 7.42 -5.35 23.97
CA ASP A 114 6.28 -6.24 23.71
C ASP A 114 6.31 -6.73 22.26
N LYS A 115 6.60 -8.02 22.07
CA LYS A 115 6.65 -8.69 20.76
C LYS A 115 5.30 -8.68 20.04
N TYR A 116 4.24 -8.26 20.75
CA TYR A 116 2.88 -8.18 20.25
C TYR A 116 2.40 -6.76 19.99
N ALA A 117 3.29 -5.75 20.07
CA ALA A 117 2.97 -4.38 19.69
C ALA A 117 3.14 -4.15 18.18
N ASP A 118 2.24 -3.37 17.59
CA ASP A 118 2.25 -3.09 16.15
C ASP A 118 3.53 -2.36 15.70
N LEU A 119 3.80 -2.40 14.39
CA LEU A 119 4.94 -1.71 13.79
C LEU A 119 4.67 -0.20 13.72
N SER A 120 5.63 0.60 14.15
CA SER A 120 5.56 2.04 13.89
C SER A 120 5.96 2.33 12.44
N LYS A 121 5.63 3.53 11.96
CA LYS A 121 6.11 4.02 10.65
C LYS A 121 7.63 3.91 10.49
N GLU A 122 8.38 4.05 11.58
CA GLU A 122 9.84 3.94 11.54
C GLU A 122 10.29 2.47 11.44
N ASP A 123 9.58 1.56 12.09
CA ASP A 123 9.83 0.13 11.97
C ASP A 123 9.55 -0.37 10.55
N GLU A 124 8.43 0.04 9.94
CA GLU A 124 8.11 -0.25 8.53
C GLU A 124 9.23 0.20 7.59
N ARG A 125 9.75 1.43 7.79
CA ARG A 125 10.88 1.96 7.01
C ARG A 125 12.15 1.12 7.18
N ARG A 126 12.45 0.70 8.42
CA ARG A 126 13.61 -0.16 8.70
C ARG A 126 13.46 -1.52 8.02
N VAL A 127 12.27 -2.13 8.06
CA VAL A 127 11.99 -3.40 7.36
C VAL A 127 12.16 -3.26 5.83
N LEU A 128 11.61 -2.19 5.24
CA LEU A 128 11.79 -1.90 3.81
C LEU A 128 13.26 -1.67 3.46
N SER A 129 14.00 -0.96 4.32
CA SER A 129 15.44 -0.70 4.12
C SER A 129 16.29 -1.96 4.23
N TRP A 130 15.90 -2.90 5.10
CA TRP A 130 16.58 -4.18 5.29
C TRP A 130 16.53 -5.07 4.05
N ILE A 131 15.33 -5.23 3.50
CA ILE A 131 15.12 -5.98 2.26
C ILE A 131 15.82 -5.25 1.10
N GLY A 132 15.78 -3.92 1.12
CA GLY A 132 16.50 -3.05 0.20
C GLY A 132 15.92 -3.08 -1.21
N GLN A 133 16.67 -2.47 -2.14
CA GLN A 133 16.39 -2.49 -3.58
C GLN A 133 14.98 -1.98 -3.97
N ASN A 134 14.40 -1.07 -3.19
CA ASN A 134 13.05 -0.54 -3.40
C ASN A 134 11.98 -1.63 -3.63
N THR A 135 12.16 -2.82 -3.05
CA THR A 135 11.24 -3.95 -3.25
C THR A 135 10.10 -3.87 -2.25
N PRO A 136 8.82 -3.89 -2.68
CA PRO A 136 7.69 -3.99 -1.77
C PRO A 136 7.72 -5.28 -0.95
N VAL A 137 7.21 -5.22 0.27
CA VAL A 137 7.29 -6.31 1.25
C VAL A 137 5.91 -6.63 1.79
N PHE A 138 5.49 -7.88 1.65
CA PHE A 138 4.34 -8.42 2.36
C PHE A 138 4.74 -8.85 3.77
N LEU A 139 4.02 -8.34 4.76
CA LEU A 139 4.01 -8.86 6.12
C LEU A 139 2.79 -9.76 6.31
N THR A 140 2.99 -10.91 6.95
CA THR A 140 1.96 -11.93 7.17
C THR A 140 2.05 -12.54 8.56
N ARG A 141 1.09 -13.40 8.93
CA ARG A 141 1.06 -14.12 10.21
C ARG A 141 1.13 -13.19 11.42
N PHE A 142 0.33 -12.14 11.40
CA PHE A 142 0.22 -11.21 12.52
C PHE A 142 -0.38 -11.91 13.75
N PRO A 143 0.02 -11.55 14.98
CA PRO A 143 -0.73 -11.90 16.17
C PRO A 143 -2.21 -11.49 16.03
N CYS A 144 -3.13 -12.36 16.43
CA CYS A 144 -4.56 -12.06 16.39
C CYS A 144 -4.91 -10.78 17.16
N SER A 145 -4.21 -10.47 18.26
CA SER A 145 -4.43 -9.24 19.04
C SER A 145 -4.19 -7.94 18.27
N LEU A 146 -3.43 -7.99 17.18
CA LEU A 146 -3.13 -6.81 16.35
C LEU A 146 -4.07 -6.64 15.16
N LYS A 147 -4.92 -7.63 14.87
CA LYS A 147 -5.81 -7.61 13.72
C LYS A 147 -7.28 -7.60 14.15
N PRO A 148 -8.17 -6.99 13.34
CA PRO A 148 -9.59 -6.91 13.66
C PRO A 148 -10.24 -8.26 13.97
N PHE A 149 -11.34 -8.24 14.74
CA PHE A 149 -12.09 -9.44 15.13
C PHE A 149 -12.56 -10.31 13.95
N TYR A 150 -12.73 -9.72 12.77
CA TYR A 150 -13.21 -10.39 11.56
C TYR A 150 -12.11 -11.11 10.77
N CYS A 151 -10.84 -10.94 11.13
CA CYS A 151 -9.74 -11.66 10.49
C CYS A 151 -9.78 -13.13 10.95
N GLN A 152 -9.73 -14.05 9.98
CA GLN A 152 -9.70 -15.48 10.30
C GLN A 152 -8.45 -15.82 11.12
N SER A 153 -8.63 -16.67 12.13
CA SER A 153 -7.53 -17.21 12.91
C SER A 153 -7.02 -18.51 12.30
N LEU A 154 -5.70 -18.65 12.15
CA LEU A 154 -5.06 -19.88 11.67
C LEU A 154 -4.94 -20.94 12.78
N ASP A 155 -4.44 -20.54 13.95
CA ASP A 155 -4.07 -21.45 15.05
C ASP A 155 -4.48 -20.94 16.45
N GLY A 156 -5.32 -19.91 16.50
CA GLY A 156 -5.75 -19.22 17.72
C GLY A 156 -4.80 -18.10 18.14
N LEU A 157 -3.58 -18.05 17.59
CA LEU A 157 -2.56 -17.06 17.92
C LEU A 157 -2.28 -16.11 16.75
N HIS A 158 -2.29 -16.62 15.52
CA HIS A 158 -1.97 -15.87 14.31
C HIS A 158 -3.20 -15.67 13.42
N ALA A 159 -3.35 -14.46 12.90
CA ALA A 159 -4.37 -14.09 11.94
C ALA A 159 -3.91 -14.35 10.49
N GLU A 160 -4.85 -14.81 9.66
CA GLU A 160 -4.74 -14.86 8.19
C GLU A 160 -4.89 -13.46 7.61
N ALA A 161 -3.94 -12.59 7.93
CA ALA A 161 -3.87 -11.19 7.49
C ALA A 161 -2.56 -10.90 6.76
N VAL A 162 -2.61 -9.90 5.89
CA VAL A 162 -1.49 -9.42 5.09
C VAL A 162 -1.47 -7.91 5.05
N ASP A 163 -0.28 -7.32 5.22
CA ASP A 163 -0.04 -5.91 4.92
C ASP A 163 1.04 -5.80 3.84
N LEU A 164 0.83 -4.97 2.83
CA LEU A 164 1.83 -4.63 1.82
C LEU A 164 2.49 -3.30 2.19
N LEU A 165 3.79 -3.37 2.51
CA LEU A 165 4.64 -2.20 2.68
C LEU A 165 5.28 -1.82 1.34
N VAL A 166 5.23 -0.53 0.99
CA VAL A 166 5.91 0.01 -0.20
C VAL A 166 6.93 1.08 0.18
N PRO A 167 8.05 1.20 -0.57
CA PRO A 167 9.08 2.20 -0.31
C PRO A 167 8.53 3.63 -0.25
N GLY A 168 9.07 4.44 0.66
CA GLY A 168 8.70 5.85 0.84
C GLY A 168 7.39 6.09 1.59
N VAL A 169 6.41 5.18 1.51
CA VAL A 169 5.07 5.36 2.09
C VAL A 169 4.84 4.54 3.37
N GLY A 170 5.30 3.28 3.38
CA GLY A 170 4.95 2.29 4.40
C GLY A 170 3.77 1.43 3.95
N GLU A 171 2.85 1.11 4.86
CA GLU A 171 1.65 0.31 4.56
C GLU A 171 0.75 0.96 3.47
N LEU A 172 0.62 0.28 2.32
CA LEU A 172 -0.25 0.66 1.20
C LEU A 172 -1.57 -0.12 1.18
N VAL A 173 -1.50 -1.42 1.46
CA VAL A 173 -2.65 -2.34 1.40
C VAL A 173 -2.70 -3.15 2.69
N GLY A 174 -3.88 -3.24 3.30
CA GLY A 174 -4.16 -4.16 4.40
C GLY A 174 -5.28 -5.13 3.99
N GLY A 175 -5.10 -6.42 4.24
CA GLY A 175 -6.03 -7.46 3.82
C GLY A 175 -6.11 -8.63 4.78
N SER A 176 -7.19 -9.40 4.69
CA SER A 176 -7.31 -10.63 5.46
C SER A 176 -8.30 -11.61 4.82
N VAL A 177 -8.11 -12.89 5.14
CA VAL A 177 -9.19 -13.87 5.02
C VAL A 177 -10.21 -13.56 6.12
N ARG A 178 -11.51 -13.71 5.82
CA ARG A 178 -12.57 -13.38 6.77
C ARG A 178 -12.95 -14.60 7.59
N GLU A 179 -13.14 -14.38 8.88
CA GLU A 179 -13.63 -15.43 9.78
C GLU A 179 -15.04 -15.85 9.36
N THR A 180 -15.22 -17.16 9.19
CA THR A 180 -16.45 -17.78 8.73
C THR A 180 -17.25 -18.39 9.88
N CYS A 181 -16.62 -18.66 11.02
CA CYS A 181 -17.29 -19.23 12.18
C CYS A 181 -17.97 -18.14 13.04
N PRO A 182 -19.32 -18.16 13.20
CA PRO A 182 -20.03 -17.21 14.04
C PRO A 182 -19.52 -17.18 15.49
N ASN A 183 -19.22 -18.36 16.05
CA ASN A 183 -18.75 -18.47 17.43
C ASN A 183 -17.37 -17.85 17.62
N ALA A 184 -16.47 -18.00 16.64
CA ALA A 184 -15.15 -17.38 16.68
C ALA A 184 -15.26 -15.85 16.61
N LEU A 185 -16.14 -15.31 15.77
CA LEU A 185 -16.43 -13.86 15.72
C LEU A 185 -16.94 -13.33 17.07
N ILE A 186 -17.91 -14.03 17.69
CA ILE A 186 -18.46 -13.63 19.00
C ILE A 186 -17.38 -13.66 20.08
N GLN A 187 -16.54 -14.71 20.09
CA GLN A 187 -15.42 -14.81 21.04
C GLN A 187 -14.44 -13.66 20.87
N ARG A 188 -14.06 -13.32 19.64
CA ARG A 188 -13.16 -12.19 19.34
C ARG A 188 -13.76 -10.85 19.75
N LEU A 189 -15.02 -10.60 19.43
CA LEU A 189 -15.74 -9.39 19.85
C LEU A 189 -15.80 -9.25 21.38
N THR A 190 -16.00 -10.36 22.09
CA THR A 190 -16.02 -10.38 23.56
C THR A 190 -14.65 -10.00 24.13
N VAL A 191 -13.56 -10.52 23.55
CA VAL A 191 -12.18 -10.18 23.94
C VAL A 191 -11.89 -8.70 23.67
N ASP A 192 -12.36 -8.17 22.55
CA ASP A 192 -12.17 -6.76 22.15
C ASP A 192 -13.11 -5.80 22.91
N GLY A 193 -13.96 -6.30 23.81
CA GLY A 193 -14.91 -5.50 24.59
C GLY A 193 -16.06 -4.90 23.79
N THR A 194 -16.31 -5.42 22.58
CA THR A 194 -17.40 -4.96 21.69
C THR A 194 -18.65 -5.81 21.92
N ASP A 195 -19.79 -5.16 22.14
CA ASP A 195 -21.07 -5.87 22.27
C ASP A 195 -21.47 -6.52 20.93
N ALA A 196 -21.50 -7.86 20.93
CA ALA A 196 -21.87 -8.66 19.78
C ALA A 196 -23.29 -8.36 19.28
N GLN A 197 -24.20 -7.85 20.13
CA GLN A 197 -25.56 -7.49 19.71
C GLN A 197 -25.57 -6.39 18.64
N ASN A 198 -24.61 -5.46 18.69
CA ASN A 198 -24.48 -4.39 17.69
C ASN A 198 -24.07 -4.92 16.30
N LEU A 199 -23.48 -6.11 16.25
CA LEU A 199 -22.99 -6.77 15.03
C LEU A 199 -23.71 -8.08 14.74
N ASP A 200 -24.87 -8.31 15.36
CA ASP A 200 -25.67 -9.52 15.17
C ASP A 200 -26.04 -9.73 13.70
N TRP A 201 -26.38 -8.64 12.99
CA TRP A 201 -26.63 -8.68 11.54
C TRP A 201 -25.43 -9.21 10.75
N TYR A 202 -24.20 -8.82 11.13
CA TYR A 202 -22.95 -9.21 10.47
C TYR A 202 -22.61 -10.67 10.77
N ILE A 203 -22.77 -11.10 12.03
CA ILE A 203 -22.55 -12.47 12.46
C ILE A 203 -23.53 -13.42 11.77
N LYS A 204 -24.80 -13.02 11.64
CA LYS A 204 -25.84 -13.81 10.96
C LYS A 204 -25.55 -14.09 9.49
N LEU A 205 -24.76 -13.24 8.81
CA LEU A 205 -24.30 -13.52 7.43
C LEU A 205 -23.52 -14.85 7.33
N ARG A 206 -22.88 -15.28 8.42
CA ARG A 206 -22.13 -16.54 8.46
C ARG A 206 -23.03 -17.76 8.67
N GLY A 207 -24.10 -17.61 9.45
CA GLY A 207 -25.04 -18.69 9.75
C GLY A 207 -25.95 -19.11 8.58
N LEU A 208 -26.06 -18.29 7.53
CA LEU A 208 -26.93 -18.53 6.37
C LEU A 208 -26.15 -19.03 5.13
N GLY A 209 -25.06 -19.77 5.34
CA GLY A 209 -24.24 -20.32 4.25
C GLY A 209 -23.17 -19.36 3.74
N GLY A 210 -22.56 -18.57 4.63
CA GLY A 210 -21.47 -17.67 4.27
C GLY A 210 -20.29 -18.42 3.64
N ALA A 211 -19.97 -18.11 2.38
CA ALA A 211 -18.83 -18.70 1.69
C ALA A 211 -17.51 -18.23 2.32
N PRO A 212 -16.46 -19.07 2.36
CA PRO A 212 -15.11 -18.60 2.62
C PRO A 212 -14.75 -17.48 1.65
N HIS A 213 -14.24 -16.38 2.17
CA HIS A 213 -13.88 -15.19 1.40
C HIS A 213 -12.79 -14.42 2.12
N GLY A 214 -12.15 -13.54 1.38
CA GLY A 214 -11.21 -12.57 1.91
C GLY A 214 -11.28 -11.30 1.08
N GLY A 215 -10.56 -10.31 1.56
CA GLY A 215 -10.48 -9.04 0.87
C GLY A 215 -9.40 -8.15 1.43
N PHE A 216 -9.22 -7.04 0.76
CA PHE A 216 -8.20 -6.06 1.10
C PHE A 216 -8.67 -4.65 0.75
N GLY A 217 -8.13 -3.69 1.50
CA GLY A 217 -8.30 -2.27 1.27
C GLY A 217 -6.99 -1.65 0.85
N LEU A 218 -7.02 -0.88 -0.23
CA LEU A 218 -5.92 -0.10 -0.74
C LEU A 218 -6.16 1.39 -0.45
N GLY A 219 -5.19 2.03 0.20
CA GLY A 219 -5.22 3.47 0.47
C GLY A 219 -5.00 4.26 -0.81
N PHE A 220 -6.05 4.89 -1.36
CA PHE A 220 -5.97 5.59 -2.66
C PHE A 220 -4.98 6.76 -2.63
N GLU A 221 -5.04 7.59 -1.59
CA GLU A 221 -4.11 8.70 -1.40
C GLU A 221 -2.68 8.19 -1.19
N ARG A 222 -2.49 7.09 -0.46
CA ARG A 222 -1.18 6.44 -0.29
C ARG A 222 -0.65 5.87 -1.60
N LEU A 223 -1.52 5.34 -2.47
CA LEU A 223 -1.16 4.93 -3.82
C LEU A 223 -0.69 6.13 -4.63
N LEU A 224 -1.40 7.26 -4.57
CA LEU A 224 -0.95 8.49 -5.23
C LEU A 224 0.39 8.96 -4.70
N GLN A 225 0.64 8.93 -3.38
CA GLN A 225 1.96 9.24 -2.81
C GLN A 225 3.03 8.29 -3.36
N PHE A 226 2.75 7.00 -3.45
CA PHE A 226 3.68 6.02 -3.98
C PHE A 226 3.98 6.28 -5.47
N LEU A 227 2.96 6.56 -6.29
CA LEU A 227 3.13 6.83 -7.72
C LEU A 227 3.82 8.19 -7.99
N THR A 228 3.53 9.20 -7.18
CA THR A 228 4.02 10.57 -7.37
C THR A 228 5.27 10.89 -6.55
N GLY A 229 5.74 9.99 -5.69
CA GLY A 229 6.84 10.29 -4.76
C GLY A 229 6.55 11.41 -3.76
N THR A 230 5.28 11.84 -3.63
CA THR A 230 4.89 12.98 -2.79
C THR A 230 5.04 12.63 -1.31
N TYR A 231 5.82 13.43 -0.58
CA TYR A 231 6.15 13.16 0.83
C TYR A 231 4.93 13.25 1.77
N ASN A 232 4.08 14.26 1.60
CA ASN A 232 2.95 14.51 2.48
C ASN A 232 1.62 14.08 1.85
N ILE A 233 0.82 13.30 2.58
CA ILE A 233 -0.47 12.77 2.10
C ILE A 233 -1.50 13.87 1.84
N ARG A 234 -1.28 15.06 2.40
CA ARG A 234 -2.16 16.22 2.20
C ARG A 234 -2.04 16.83 0.81
N ASP A 235 -0.92 16.61 0.13
CA ASP A 235 -0.63 17.22 -1.17
C ASP A 235 -1.12 16.37 -2.35
N VAL A 236 -1.64 15.16 -2.06
CA VAL A 236 -2.24 14.25 -3.05
C VAL A 236 -3.76 14.22 -3.02
N ILE A 237 -4.38 15.13 -2.24
CA ILE A 237 -5.83 15.31 -2.16
C ILE A 237 -6.17 16.79 -2.23
N PRO A 238 -7.17 17.22 -3.02
CA PRO A 238 -7.49 18.65 -3.19
C PRO A 238 -7.83 19.38 -1.88
N PHE A 239 -8.57 18.72 -0.99
CA PHE A 239 -9.06 19.32 0.27
C PHE A 239 -8.77 18.39 1.45
N PRO A 240 -7.54 18.37 1.99
CA PRO A 240 -7.16 17.46 3.05
C PRO A 240 -7.96 17.75 4.33
N ARG A 241 -8.46 16.69 4.96
CA ARG A 241 -9.10 16.74 6.27
C ARG A 241 -8.11 16.35 7.35
N ALA A 242 -7.98 17.17 8.39
CA ALA A 242 -7.12 16.91 9.53
C ALA A 242 -7.82 17.35 10.82
N VAL A 243 -7.40 16.79 11.96
CA VAL A 243 -7.91 17.21 13.27
C VAL A 243 -7.74 18.72 13.42
N GLY A 244 -8.84 19.43 13.71
CA GLY A 244 -8.86 20.88 13.84
C GLY A 244 -8.84 21.67 12.52
N ARG A 245 -8.95 21.03 11.35
CA ARG A 245 -9.03 21.70 10.05
C ARG A 245 -10.13 21.09 9.15
N ILE A 246 -11.19 21.86 8.95
CA ILE A 246 -12.30 21.58 8.01
C ILE A 246 -12.53 22.85 7.17
N SER A 247 -11.49 23.28 6.44
CA SER A 247 -11.65 24.35 5.44
C SER A 247 -11.63 23.74 4.04
N LEU A 248 -12.42 24.32 3.14
CA LEU A 248 -12.24 24.21 1.70
C LEU A 248 -11.10 25.15 1.27
#